data_AF-A0A533S4E7-F1
#
_entry.id   AF-A0A533S4E7-F1
#
_cell.length_a   1.000
_cell.length_b   1.000
_cell.length_c   1.000
_cell.angle_alpha   90.00
_cell.angle_beta   90.00
_cell.angle_gamma   90.00
#
_symmetry.space_group_name_H-M   'P 1'
#
loop_
_entity.id
_entity.type
_entity.pdbx_description
1 polymer ?
#
loop_
_entity_poly.entity_id
_entity_poly.type
_entity_poly.pdbx_seq_one_letter_code
_entity_poly.pdbx_strand_id
1 'polypeptide(L)'
;MGFPRKFKELLEIEKEDVEKPEEAWLTYAVCATEKDSCGWGGWMLEAVWKNTSDKEKPQFLNANDEQVCPRCGRETFRTGASYRFVLSSDQTPTGAIPDIDYEVLPIEYDKDEV
;
A
#
# COMPACT_ATOMS: atom_id res chain seq x y z
N MET A 1 1.03 14.47 -20.66
CA MET A 1 1.59 13.23 -21.26
C MET A 1 0.56 12.18 -20.94
N GLY A 2 0.02 11.49 -21.94
CA GLY A 2 -1.01 10.49 -21.68
C GLY A 2 -0.39 9.22 -21.08
N PHE A 3 -1.22 8.40 -20.49
CA PHE A 3 -0.86 7.05 -20.10
C PHE A 3 -0.80 6.13 -21.32
N PRO A 4 0.12 5.16 -21.36
CA PRO A 4 0.16 4.15 -22.43
C PRO A 4 -1.11 3.30 -22.44
N ARG A 5 -1.78 3.19 -23.60
CA ARG A 5 -3.05 2.45 -23.74
C ARG A 5 -2.96 0.96 -23.40
N LYS A 6 -1.81 0.33 -23.63
CA LYS A 6 -1.58 -1.09 -23.30
C LYS A 6 -1.77 -1.42 -21.81
N PHE A 7 -1.73 -0.43 -20.92
CA PHE A 7 -1.96 -0.60 -19.47
C PHE A 7 -3.34 -0.14 -19.03
N LYS A 8 -4.27 0.13 -19.96
CA LYS A 8 -5.62 0.59 -19.65
C LYS A 8 -6.31 -0.29 -18.61
N GLU A 9 -6.25 -1.61 -18.78
CA GLU A 9 -6.86 -2.57 -17.85
C GLU A 9 -6.25 -2.51 -16.44
N LEU A 10 -4.99 -2.09 -16.30
CA LEU A 10 -4.35 -1.91 -14.98
C LEU A 10 -4.71 -0.55 -14.35
N LEU A 11 -4.91 0.48 -15.19
CA LEU A 11 -5.20 1.84 -14.76
C LEU A 11 -6.69 2.05 -14.41
N GLU A 12 -7.57 1.18 -14.91
CA GLU A 12 -9.01 1.19 -14.66
C GLU A 12 -9.44 0.06 -13.70
N ILE A 13 -8.52 -0.50 -12.90
CA ILE A 13 -8.86 -1.47 -11.85
C ILE A 13 -9.78 -0.82 -10.81
N GLU A 14 -10.93 -1.43 -10.56
CA GLU A 14 -11.88 -1.01 -9.53
C GLU A 14 -11.86 -1.95 -8.32
N LYS A 15 -12.63 -1.60 -7.29
CA LYS A 15 -12.72 -2.35 -6.04
C LYS A 15 -13.09 -3.82 -6.24
N GLU A 16 -13.92 -4.11 -7.23
CA GLU A 16 -14.42 -5.45 -7.54
C GLU A 16 -13.38 -6.32 -8.28
N ASP A 17 -12.35 -5.71 -8.87
CA ASP A 17 -11.33 -6.38 -9.67
C ASP A 17 -10.14 -6.89 -8.84
N VAL A 18 -10.11 -6.57 -7.54
CA VAL A 18 -9.03 -6.94 -6.63
C VAL A 18 -9.51 -7.82 -5.49
N GLU A 19 -8.60 -8.66 -4.98
CA GLU A 19 -8.89 -9.43 -3.77
C GLU A 19 -8.96 -8.51 -2.54
N LYS A 20 -10.11 -8.50 -1.85
CA LYS A 20 -10.29 -7.73 -0.63
C LYS A 20 -9.46 -8.33 0.53
N PRO A 21 -8.56 -7.58 1.18
CA PRO A 21 -7.94 -8.01 2.43
C PRO A 21 -8.91 -7.98 3.61
N GLU A 22 -8.68 -8.85 4.60
CA GLU A 22 -9.44 -8.88 5.86
C GLU A 22 -8.60 -8.37 7.04
N GLU A 23 -7.30 -8.59 7.01
CA GLU A 23 -6.37 -8.16 8.04
C GLU A 23 -5.12 -7.55 7.42
N ALA A 24 -4.49 -6.64 8.18
CA ALA A 24 -3.24 -6.00 7.83
C ALA A 24 -2.30 -5.98 9.04
N TRP A 25 -1.00 -6.13 8.80
CA TRP A 25 0.04 -5.98 9.80
C TRP A 25 0.82 -4.71 9.50
N LEU A 26 0.86 -3.77 10.46
CA LEU A 26 1.64 -2.55 10.36
C LEU A 26 2.73 -2.55 11.43
N THR A 27 3.92 -2.15 11.03
CA THR A 27 5.07 -2.02 11.95
C THR A 27 5.66 -0.63 11.83
N TYR A 28 5.98 -0.02 12.97
CA TYR A 28 6.69 1.25 13.00
C TYR A 28 8.17 1.00 12.69
N ALA A 29 8.69 1.68 11.67
CA ALA A 29 10.05 1.53 11.21
C ALA A 29 10.78 2.87 11.22
N VAL A 30 12.11 2.80 11.32
CA VAL A 30 12.97 3.98 11.33
C VAL A 30 14.11 3.84 10.32
N CYS A 31 14.41 4.91 9.59
CA CYS A 31 15.61 5.02 8.77
C CYS A 31 16.75 5.53 9.65
N ALA A 32 17.45 4.60 10.30
CA ALA A 32 18.56 4.88 11.21
C ALA A 32 19.61 3.75 11.24
N THR A 33 19.65 2.94 10.18
CA THR A 33 20.53 1.75 10.05
C THR A 33 21.95 2.11 9.65
N GLU A 34 22.13 3.23 8.94
CA GLU A 34 23.40 3.70 8.39
C GLU A 34 23.73 5.14 8.82
N LYS A 35 25.01 5.54 8.74
CA LYS A 35 25.50 6.86 9.16
C LYS A 35 24.83 8.04 8.44
N ASP A 36 24.42 7.85 7.19
CA ASP A 36 23.79 8.83 6.31
C ASP A 36 22.27 8.57 6.16
N SER A 37 21.68 7.85 7.11
CA SER A 37 20.24 7.69 7.21
C SER A 37 19.54 9.02 7.46
N CYS A 38 18.35 9.21 6.87
CA CYS A 38 17.64 10.48 6.97
C CYS A 38 16.87 10.69 8.29
N GLY A 39 16.83 9.69 9.17
CA GLY A 39 16.13 9.77 10.46
C GLY A 39 14.61 9.70 10.37
N TRP A 40 14.05 9.33 9.21
CA TRP A 40 12.60 9.13 9.07
C TRP A 40 12.09 8.06 10.03
N GLY A 41 10.91 8.29 10.62
CA GLY A 41 10.17 7.29 11.38
C GLY A 41 8.70 7.31 10.99
N GLY A 42 8.10 6.14 10.80
CA GLY A 42 6.72 6.03 10.37
C GLY A 42 6.21 4.59 10.31
N TRP A 43 4.93 4.45 9.99
CA TRP A 43 4.28 3.15 9.82
C TRP A 43 4.59 2.58 8.43
N MET A 44 4.96 1.31 8.37
CA MET A 44 5.09 0.55 7.13
C MET A 44 4.14 -0.64 7.14
N LEU A 45 3.66 -0.98 5.94
CA LEU A 45 2.90 -2.19 5.72
C LEU A 45 3.84 -3.39 5.72
N GLU A 46 3.53 -4.41 6.53
CA GLU A 46 4.33 -5.63 6.61
C GLU A 46 3.66 -6.79 5.90
N ALA A 47 2.33 -6.88 5.99
CA ALA A 47 1.54 -7.86 5.26
C ALA A 47 0.07 -7.44 5.18
N VAL A 48 -0.62 -7.92 4.16
CA VAL A 48 -2.08 -7.98 4.07
C VAL A 48 -2.49 -9.40 3.72
N TRP A 49 -3.58 -9.87 4.30
CA TRP A 49 -4.09 -11.21 4.01
C TRP A 49 -5.61 -11.26 4.14
N LYS A 50 -6.18 -12.31 3.57
CA LYS A 50 -7.55 -12.75 3.85
C LYS A 50 -7.51 -14.10 4.55
N ASN A 51 -8.45 -14.34 5.47
CA ASN A 51 -8.55 -15.65 6.08
C ASN A 51 -9.15 -16.63 5.08
N THR A 52 -8.65 -17.86 5.10
CA THR A 52 -9.27 -18.95 4.35
C THR A 52 -10.23 -19.70 5.27
N SER A 53 -10.93 -20.72 4.76
CA SER A 53 -11.73 -21.62 5.61
C SER A 53 -10.90 -22.26 6.73
N ASP A 54 -9.58 -22.37 6.52
CA ASP A 54 -8.61 -22.76 7.52
C ASP A 54 -7.85 -21.52 8.02
N LYS A 55 -8.19 -21.05 9.22
CA LYS A 55 -7.54 -19.88 9.84
C LYS A 55 -6.05 -20.07 10.13
N GLU A 56 -5.55 -21.31 10.14
CA GLU A 56 -4.12 -21.58 10.30
C GLU A 56 -3.33 -21.35 8.98
N LYS A 57 -4.03 -21.13 7.86
CA LYS A 57 -3.45 -20.89 6.55
C LYS A 57 -4.06 -19.63 5.91
N PRO A 58 -3.67 -18.43 6.37
CA PRO A 58 -4.07 -17.20 5.71
C PRO A 58 -3.52 -17.14 4.28
N GLN A 59 -4.28 -16.52 3.37
CA GLN A 59 -3.79 -16.21 2.03
C GLN A 59 -3.22 -14.79 2.04
N PHE A 60 -1.90 -14.67 1.97
CA PHE A 60 -1.21 -13.38 1.81
C PHE A 60 -1.49 -12.80 0.42
N LEU A 61 -1.77 -11.50 0.38
CA LEU A 61 -2.00 -10.76 -0.86
C LEU A 61 -0.76 -9.92 -1.20
N ASN A 62 -0.60 -9.59 -2.47
CA ASN A 62 0.48 -8.73 -2.92
C ASN A 62 0.33 -7.33 -2.30
N ALA A 63 1.40 -6.84 -1.69
CA ALA A 63 1.49 -5.51 -1.12
C ALA A 63 2.91 -4.95 -1.28
N ASN A 64 3.04 -3.63 -1.17
CA ASN A 64 4.34 -3.00 -1.03
C ASN A 64 4.79 -3.11 0.44
N ASP A 65 5.44 -4.22 0.76
CA ASP A 65 5.95 -4.59 2.09
C ASP A 65 7.47 -4.44 2.22
N GLU A 66 8.09 -3.78 1.23
CA GLU A 66 9.52 -3.51 1.21
C GLU A 66 9.93 -2.61 2.38
N GLN A 67 11.03 -2.96 3.05
CA GLN A 67 11.56 -2.20 4.19
C GLN A 67 12.41 -1.02 3.76
N VAL A 68 11.92 -0.24 2.81
CA VAL A 68 12.66 0.87 2.20
C VAL A 68 12.10 2.20 2.68
N CYS A 69 13.01 3.10 3.07
CA CYS A 69 12.67 4.42 3.56
C CYS A 69 12.03 5.24 2.43
N PRO A 70 10.79 5.73 2.58
CA PRO A 70 10.11 6.47 1.52
C PRO A 70 10.73 7.84 1.25
N ARG A 71 11.60 8.34 2.14
CA ARG A 71 12.28 9.64 1.96
C ARG A 71 13.60 9.55 1.22
N CYS A 72 14.39 8.49 1.44
CA CYS A 72 15.75 8.42 0.91
C CYS A 72 16.12 7.08 0.25
N GLY A 73 15.20 6.11 0.20
CA GLY A 73 15.42 4.83 -0.47
C GLY A 73 16.33 3.85 0.26
N ARG A 74 16.79 4.16 1.49
CA ARG A 74 17.63 3.25 2.29
C ARG A 74 16.81 2.22 3.05
N GLU A 75 17.47 1.16 3.50
CA GLU A 75 16.85 0.19 4.39
C GLU A 75 16.38 0.85 5.71
N THR A 76 15.25 0.39 6.21
CA THR A 76 14.69 0.80 7.49
C THR A 76 14.79 -0.33 8.50
N PHE A 77 14.89 0.03 9.77
CA PHE A 77 14.84 -0.90 10.88
C PHE A 77 13.40 -1.01 11.40
N ARG A 78 12.83 -2.23 11.40
CA ARG A 78 11.56 -2.55 12.05
C ARG A 78 11.72 -2.50 13.57
N THR A 79 10.98 -1.62 14.23
CA THR A 79 10.95 -1.56 15.69
C THR A 79 10.01 -2.63 16.26
N GLY A 80 10.00 -2.79 17.59
CA GLY A 80 9.04 -3.67 18.25
C GLY A 80 7.60 -3.15 18.28
N ALA A 81 7.33 -1.92 17.80
CA ALA A 81 5.98 -1.38 17.73
C ALA A 81 5.27 -1.92 16.48
N SER A 82 4.48 -2.96 16.69
CA SER A 82 3.90 -3.78 15.63
C SER A 82 2.47 -4.16 15.99
N TYR A 83 1.55 -3.98 15.05
CA TYR A 83 0.12 -4.08 15.28
C TYR A 83 -0.58 -4.83 14.15
N ARG A 84 -1.49 -5.70 14.55
CA ARG A 84 -2.44 -6.35 13.66
C ARG A 84 -3.77 -5.61 13.67
N PHE A 85 -4.25 -5.24 12.50
CA PHE A 85 -5.54 -4.60 12.29
C PHE A 85 -6.50 -5.57 11.58
N VAL A 86 -7.72 -5.65 12.09
CA VAL A 86 -8.84 -6.27 11.39
C VAL A 86 -9.57 -5.17 10.63
N LEU A 87 -9.68 -5.33 9.32
CA LEU A 87 -10.30 -4.34 8.45
C LEU A 87 -11.83 -4.38 8.60
N SER A 88 -12.45 -3.21 8.56
CA SER A 88 -13.90 -3.07 8.71
C SER A 88 -14.66 -3.85 7.62
N SER A 89 -15.82 -4.41 7.94
CA SER A 89 -16.73 -4.94 6.93
C SER A 89 -17.35 -3.81 6.11
N ASP A 90 -17.65 -2.68 6.75
CA ASP A 90 -18.06 -1.44 6.11
C ASP A 90 -16.84 -0.77 5.45
N GLN A 91 -16.90 -0.69 4.13
CA GLN A 91 -15.90 -0.10 3.25
C GLN A 91 -16.53 1.02 2.42
N THR A 92 -17.60 1.63 2.93
CA THR A 92 -18.18 2.84 2.36
C THR A 92 -17.11 3.92 2.43
N PRO A 93 -16.69 4.52 1.29
CA PRO A 93 -15.70 5.57 1.31
C PRO A 93 -16.16 6.68 2.26
N THR A 94 -15.39 6.97 3.30
CA THR A 94 -15.72 8.04 4.26
C THR A 94 -15.46 9.45 3.70
N GLY A 95 -15.31 9.57 2.38
CA GLY A 95 -14.80 10.76 1.71
C GLY A 95 -13.27 10.89 1.82
N ALA A 96 -12.73 11.91 1.15
CA ALA A 96 -11.35 12.35 1.39
C ALA A 96 -11.19 12.66 2.88
N ILE A 97 -10.16 12.10 3.51
CA ILE A 97 -9.84 12.44 4.89
C ILE A 97 -9.56 13.95 4.92
N PRO A 98 -10.23 14.73 5.80
CA PRO A 98 -9.96 16.16 5.92
C PRO A 98 -8.46 16.41 6.06
N ASP A 99 -7.97 17.45 5.39
CA ASP A 99 -6.56 17.88 5.39
C ASP A 99 -5.57 16.93 4.69
N ILE A 100 -6.03 15.93 3.95
CA ILE A 100 -5.20 15.18 3.00
C ILE A 100 -5.45 15.71 1.58
N ASP A 101 -4.41 16.30 0.98
CA ASP A 101 -4.39 16.65 -0.43
C ASP A 101 -4.03 15.41 -1.25
N TYR A 102 -5.03 14.81 -1.87
CA TYR A 102 -4.83 13.66 -2.75
C TYR A 102 -4.45 14.18 -4.13
N GLU A 103 -3.19 14.00 -4.53
CA GLU A 103 -2.80 14.25 -5.91
C GLU A 103 -3.47 13.21 -6.83
N VAL A 104 -4.41 13.67 -7.66
CA VAL A 104 -5.11 12.83 -8.64
C VAL A 104 -4.62 13.22 -10.03
N LEU A 105 -3.95 12.29 -10.70
CA LEU A 105 -3.62 12.45 -12.11
C LEU A 105 -4.87 12.12 -12.95
N PRO A 106 -5.36 13.04 -13.82
CA PRO A 106 -6.49 12.75 -14.68
C PRO A 106 -6.11 11.65 -15.68
N ILE A 107 -6.97 10.65 -15.84
CA ILE A 107 -6.76 9.56 -16.80
C ILE A 107 -6.96 10.11 -18.22
N GLU A 108 -5.85 10.42 -18.89
CA GLU A 108 -5.78 10.71 -20.32
C GLU A 108 -4.86 9.68 -20.97
N TYR A 109 -5.28 9.04 -22.07
CA TYR A 109 -4.46 8.04 -22.77
C TYR A 109 -3.78 8.61 -24.02
N ASP A 110 -2.59 8.11 -24.31
CA ASP A 110 -1.90 8.43 -25.57
C ASP A 110 -2.72 7.95 -26.78
N LYS A 111 -2.82 8.81 -27.80
CA LYS A 111 -3.69 8.55 -28.97
C LYS A 111 -3.09 7.56 -29.97
N ASP A 112 -1.78 7.36 -29.91
CA ASP A 112 -0.97 6.80 -31.01
C ASP A 112 -0.43 5.38 -30.77
N GLU A 113 -0.76 4.74 -29.64
CA GLU A 113 -0.41 3.33 -29.38
C GLU A 113 -1.68 2.47 -29.40
N VAL A 114 -1.84 1.66 -30.44
CA VAL A 114 -2.83 0.56 -30.52
C VAL A 114 -2.11 -0.74 -30.18
#